data_AF-A0A3M1RYS6-F1
#
_entry.id   AF-A0A3M1RYS6-F1
#
_cell.length_a   1.000
_cell.length_b   1.000
_cell.length_c   1.000
_cell.angle_alpha   90.00
_cell.angle_beta   90.00
_cell.angle_gamma   90.00
#
_symmetry.space_group_name_H-M   'P 1'
#
loop_
_entity.id
_entity.type
_entity.pdbx_description
1 polymer ?
#
loop_
_entity_poly.entity_id
_entity_poly.type
_entity_poly.pdbx_seq_one_letter_code
_entity_poly.pdbx_strand_id
1 'polypeptide(L)'
;MRSARPSALLLCLAALLAAGCGGDRPAAGPSGGGAANPDTATDTANTTPAGNRQAGQASGAETEAAAVAQQTVAGFLGIDAGRVTVVAVTARDFPDASLGCPQPGMAYPQVITPGFQVLVEADGRRFDVRVAGKRGRICQRRQSGDSDRNSGIGDSDPDSPRVPELISRTRADLAARLGLDPADVQVGSVTAWRAGMPLPGCDEPPCPPGRSPCGYLLRLSADERSYVYFASSDALMPCPPIERS
;
A
#
# COMPACT_ATOMS: atom_id res chain seq x y z
N MET A 1 -55.83 3.81 1.26
CA MET A 1 -56.17 5.22 1.48
C MET A 1 -54.87 5.96 1.77
N ARG A 2 -54.28 6.61 0.76
CA ARG A 2 -54.28 8.09 0.56
C ARG A 2 -53.31 8.76 1.56
N SER A 3 -52.06 9.03 1.15
CA SER A 3 -51.56 10.33 0.61
C SER A 3 -50.92 11.18 1.73
N ALA A 4 -49.86 12.00 1.60
CA ALA A 4 -49.00 12.44 0.52
C ALA A 4 -47.76 13.14 1.16
N ARG A 5 -46.60 13.11 0.50
CA ARG A 5 -45.64 14.24 0.46
C ARG A 5 -45.99 15.03 -0.82
N PRO A 6 -45.68 16.34 -1.03
CA PRO A 6 -44.55 17.10 -0.49
C PRO A 6 -44.84 18.60 -0.15
N SER A 7 -43.98 19.25 0.65
CA SER A 7 -43.99 20.72 0.78
C SER A 7 -42.82 21.32 0.01
N ALA A 8 -43.19 22.15 -0.95
CA ALA A 8 -42.34 22.99 -1.77
C ALA A 8 -41.82 24.21 -0.99
N LEU A 9 -40.56 24.57 -1.22
CA LEU A 9 -40.02 25.93 -1.05
C LEU A 9 -38.94 26.05 -2.14
N LEU A 10 -39.23 26.56 -3.33
CA LEU A 10 -39.21 28.00 -3.71
C LEU A 10 -38.06 28.76 -3.03
N LEU A 11 -36.94 28.95 -3.74
CA LEU A 11 -36.61 30.07 -4.66
C LEU A 11 -35.86 31.20 -3.93
N CYS A 12 -34.53 31.16 -4.00
CA CYS A 12 -33.71 32.37 -3.89
C CYS A 12 -32.80 32.44 -5.12
N LEU A 13 -33.23 33.29 -6.04
CA LEU A 13 -32.50 33.81 -7.19
C LEU A 13 -31.43 34.78 -6.68
N ALA A 14 -30.17 34.58 -7.09
CA ALA A 14 -29.19 35.67 -7.15
C ALA A 14 -28.18 35.35 -8.26
N ALA A 15 -28.48 35.83 -9.46
CA ALA A 15 -27.49 36.08 -10.49
C ALA A 15 -26.56 37.22 -10.03
N LEU A 16 -25.28 37.20 -10.43
CA LEU A 16 -24.56 38.39 -10.95
C LEU A 16 -23.08 38.07 -11.31
N LEU A 17 -22.75 38.36 -12.59
CA LEU A 17 -21.52 38.96 -13.13
C LEU A 17 -20.19 38.18 -13.28
N ALA A 18 -19.96 37.77 -14.53
CA ALA A 18 -18.82 38.09 -15.41
C ALA A 18 -17.49 38.64 -14.85
N ALA A 19 -16.39 37.92 -15.13
CA ALA A 19 -15.08 38.38 -15.65
C ALA A 19 -14.16 37.13 -15.64
N GLY A 20 -13.55 36.66 -16.72
CA GLY A 20 -12.59 37.36 -17.57
C GLY A 20 -11.21 36.73 -17.33
N CYS A 21 -10.59 36.19 -18.38
CA CYS A 21 -9.31 35.48 -18.37
C CYS A 21 -8.14 36.32 -17.83
N GLY A 22 -7.17 35.67 -17.18
CA GLY A 22 -5.87 36.26 -16.89
C GLY A 22 -4.96 35.27 -16.18
N GLY A 23 -4.12 34.57 -16.94
CA GLY A 23 -3.05 33.75 -16.40
C GLY A 23 -1.85 34.63 -16.06
N ASP A 24 -1.33 34.50 -14.84
CA ASP A 24 -0.06 35.08 -14.43
C ASP A 24 0.85 33.96 -13.90
N ARG A 25 1.81 33.57 -14.73
CA ARG A 25 2.96 32.74 -14.36
C ARG A 25 4.05 33.68 -13.86
N PRO A 26 4.51 33.58 -12.59
CA PRO A 26 5.77 34.18 -12.22
C PRO A 26 6.91 33.33 -12.78
N ALA A 27 7.74 34.00 -13.58
CA ALA A 27 8.92 33.47 -14.23
C ALA A 27 10.04 33.12 -13.24
N ALA A 28 10.88 32.20 -13.70
CA ALA A 28 12.15 31.83 -13.11
C ALA A 28 13.05 33.05 -12.83
N GLY A 29 13.73 33.01 -11.70
CA GLY A 29 14.90 33.83 -11.35
C GLY A 29 16.13 32.93 -11.09
N PRO A 30 17.34 33.48 -11.09
CA PRO A 30 18.41 33.00 -11.97
C PRO A 30 19.42 32.06 -11.33
N SER A 31 20.04 31.25 -12.20
CA SER A 31 21.38 30.72 -12.04
C SER A 31 22.38 31.86 -11.80
N GLY A 32 23.01 31.85 -10.63
CA GLY A 32 24.22 32.62 -10.34
C GLY A 32 25.36 31.64 -10.09
N GLY A 33 26.23 31.46 -11.09
CA GLY A 33 27.55 30.86 -10.91
C GLY A 33 28.50 31.86 -10.27
N GLY A 34 29.41 31.37 -9.42
CA GLY A 34 30.39 32.21 -8.77
C GLY A 34 31.41 31.42 -7.97
N ALA A 35 32.50 31.07 -8.66
CA ALA A 35 33.89 30.99 -8.20
C ALA A 35 34.25 30.07 -7.02
N ALA A 36 35.09 29.09 -7.36
CA ALA A 36 36.07 28.49 -6.47
C ALA A 36 36.97 29.54 -5.81
N ASN A 37 37.41 29.26 -4.58
CA ASN A 37 38.81 29.41 -4.24
C ASN A 37 39.23 28.35 -3.21
N PRO A 38 40.45 27.79 -3.34
CA PRO A 38 41.06 26.90 -2.36
C PRO A 38 41.75 27.71 -1.27
N ASP A 39 41.79 27.19 -0.04
CA ASP A 39 43.02 27.17 0.75
C ASP A 39 42.88 26.29 1.99
N THR A 40 43.69 25.24 1.97
CA THR A 40 44.41 24.54 3.03
C THR A 40 44.27 25.11 4.47
N ALA A 41 43.74 24.28 5.37
CA ALA A 41 44.20 24.24 6.76
C ALA A 41 44.15 22.80 7.28
N THR A 42 45.29 22.40 7.85
CA THR A 42 45.74 21.08 8.23
C THR A 42 45.08 20.55 9.51
N ASP A 43 44.80 19.25 9.50
CA ASP A 43 45.12 18.26 10.54
C ASP A 43 44.80 18.58 12.00
N THR A 44 43.75 17.96 12.55
CA THR A 44 43.77 17.42 13.92
C THR A 44 42.79 16.26 13.99
N ALA A 45 43.37 15.08 14.27
CA ALA A 45 42.78 13.85 14.77
C ALA A 45 41.30 13.93 15.22
N ASN A 46 40.45 13.08 14.64
CA ASN A 46 39.32 12.58 15.38
C ASN A 46 39.24 11.07 15.28
N THR A 47 39.87 10.46 16.28
CA THR A 47 39.59 9.14 16.81
C THR A 47 38.08 8.88 16.83
N THR A 48 37.69 7.76 16.26
CA THR A 48 36.33 7.19 16.29
C THR A 48 35.76 7.18 17.71
N PRO A 49 34.44 7.39 17.86
CA PRO A 49 33.68 6.26 18.41
C PRO A 49 32.49 5.90 17.54
N ALA A 50 32.28 4.60 17.42
CA ALA A 50 31.03 4.00 17.04
C ALA A 50 29.88 4.70 17.77
N GLY A 51 29.01 5.37 17.01
CA GLY A 51 27.69 5.78 17.44
C GLY A 51 26.86 4.54 17.67
N ASN A 52 27.05 3.97 18.85
CA ASN A 52 26.24 2.94 19.48
C ASN A 52 24.76 3.24 19.19
N ARG A 53 24.11 2.35 18.43
CA ARG A 53 22.65 2.28 18.33
C ARG A 53 22.12 1.91 19.72
N GLN A 54 22.06 2.88 20.62
CA GLN A 54 21.35 2.75 21.88
C GLN A 54 19.86 2.93 21.61
N ALA A 55 19.21 1.80 21.33
CA ALA A 55 17.90 1.56 21.87
C ALA A 55 17.95 1.88 23.38
N GLY A 56 17.13 2.84 23.80
CA GLY A 56 16.98 3.18 25.21
C GLY A 56 17.55 4.53 25.60
N GLN A 57 16.98 5.61 25.05
CA GLN A 57 16.29 6.65 25.83
C GLN A 57 15.31 7.32 24.87
N ALA A 58 14.06 6.84 24.82
CA ALA A 58 13.01 7.59 24.17
C ALA A 58 12.90 8.94 24.89
N SER A 59 13.01 10.03 24.16
CA SER A 59 12.74 11.36 24.70
C SER A 59 11.33 11.40 25.31
N GLY A 60 11.07 12.30 26.27
CA GLY A 60 9.75 12.41 26.90
C GLY A 60 8.62 12.58 25.88
N ALA A 61 8.90 13.29 24.77
CA ALA A 61 7.96 13.49 23.68
C ALA A 61 7.69 12.20 22.88
N GLU A 62 8.70 11.36 22.65
CA GLU A 62 8.51 10.05 22.00
C GLU A 62 7.72 9.08 22.88
N THR A 63 7.93 9.15 24.20
CA THR A 63 7.17 8.34 25.17
C THR A 63 5.70 8.78 25.21
N GLU A 64 5.43 10.08 25.21
CA GLU A 64 4.07 10.61 25.11
C GLU A 64 3.42 10.22 23.77
N ALA A 65 4.16 10.32 22.66
CA ALA A 65 3.65 9.93 21.34
C ALA A 65 3.33 8.42 21.26
N ALA A 66 4.18 7.58 21.85
CA ALA A 66 3.95 6.14 21.97
C ALA A 66 2.66 5.84 22.75
N ALA A 67 2.45 6.51 23.89
CA ALA A 67 1.24 6.35 24.70
C ALA A 67 -0.03 6.80 23.94
N VAL A 68 0.03 7.95 23.25
CA VAL A 68 -1.07 8.43 22.41
C VAL A 68 -1.38 7.43 21.29
N ALA A 69 -0.35 6.85 20.66
CA ALA A 69 -0.53 5.86 19.60
C ALA A 69 -1.16 4.56 20.11
N GLN A 70 -0.70 4.06 21.27
CA GLN A 70 -1.30 2.90 21.93
C GLN A 70 -2.78 3.14 22.23
N GLN A 71 -3.12 4.27 22.84
CA GLN A 71 -4.51 4.59 23.17
C GLN A 71 -5.38 4.73 21.92
N THR A 72 -4.83 5.29 20.84
CA THR A 72 -5.53 5.44 19.57
C THR A 72 -5.89 4.07 18.97
N VAL A 73 -4.96 3.11 18.96
CA VAL A 73 -5.20 1.77 18.42
C VAL A 73 -6.04 0.92 19.36
N ALA A 74 -5.83 1.03 20.67
CA ALA A 74 -6.65 0.37 21.68
C ALA A 74 -8.13 0.77 21.56
N GLY A 75 -8.40 2.07 21.42
CA GLY A 75 -9.75 2.59 21.19
C GLY A 75 -10.34 2.16 19.86
N PHE A 76 -9.52 2.06 18.80
CA PHE A 76 -9.98 1.57 17.50
C PHE A 76 -10.34 0.08 17.50
N LEU A 77 -9.59 -0.75 18.23
CA LEU A 77 -9.81 -2.20 18.31
C LEU A 77 -10.74 -2.62 19.46
N GLY A 78 -11.08 -1.72 20.38
CA GLY A 78 -11.84 -2.05 21.59
C GLY A 78 -11.07 -2.95 22.56
N ILE A 79 -9.74 -2.85 22.58
CA ILE A 79 -8.86 -3.64 23.47
C ILE A 79 -8.20 -2.74 24.52
N ASP A 80 -7.54 -3.36 25.49
CA ASP A 80 -6.73 -2.65 26.47
C ASP A 80 -5.43 -2.11 25.86
N ALA A 81 -5.00 -0.91 26.24
CA ALA A 81 -3.79 -0.29 25.72
C ALA A 81 -2.50 -1.07 26.04
N GLY A 82 -2.48 -1.82 27.14
CA GLY A 82 -1.38 -2.72 27.49
C GLY A 82 -1.24 -3.93 26.54
N ARG A 83 -2.27 -4.24 25.73
CA ARG A 83 -2.20 -5.25 24.66
C ARG A 83 -1.67 -4.70 23.34
N VAL A 84 -1.32 -3.41 23.27
CA VAL A 84 -0.75 -2.76 22.09
C VAL A 84 0.75 -2.58 22.26
N THR A 85 1.53 -3.19 21.39
CA THR A 85 3.00 -3.10 21.42
C THR A 85 3.47 -1.99 20.49
N VAL A 86 4.32 -1.08 20.96
CA VAL A 86 4.95 -0.07 20.10
C VAL A 86 6.20 -0.66 19.46
N VAL A 87 6.23 -0.68 18.12
CA VAL A 87 7.33 -1.25 17.33
C VAL A 87 8.37 -0.20 17.00
N ALA A 88 7.94 1.02 16.65
CA ALA A 88 8.85 2.11 16.30
C ALA A 88 8.19 3.48 16.56
N VAL A 89 9.01 4.46 16.93
CA VAL A 89 8.63 5.87 17.03
C VAL A 89 9.63 6.66 16.19
N THR A 90 9.15 7.59 15.36
CA THR A 90 9.99 8.41 14.49
C THR A 90 9.45 9.83 14.45
N ALA A 91 10.24 10.81 14.91
CA ALA A 91 9.90 12.22 14.78
C ALA A 91 9.84 12.60 13.28
N ARG A 92 8.78 13.31 12.89
CA ARG A 92 8.58 13.75 11.51
C ARG A 92 7.79 15.05 11.46
N ASP A 93 8.23 15.95 10.59
CA ASP A 93 7.46 17.12 10.21
C ASP A 93 6.52 16.77 9.05
N PHE A 94 5.24 17.09 9.23
CA PHE A 94 4.19 16.83 8.25
C PHE A 94 3.89 18.08 7.44
N PRO A 95 3.71 17.99 6.11
CA PRO A 95 3.51 19.15 5.25
C PRO A 95 2.18 19.87 5.48
N ASP A 96 1.21 19.21 6.11
CA ASP A 96 -0.12 19.73 6.38
C ASP A 96 -0.71 19.17 7.69
N ALA A 97 -1.86 19.72 8.09
CA ALA A 97 -2.57 19.29 9.29
C ALA A 97 -3.25 17.89 9.16
N SER A 98 -3.18 17.25 7.98
CA SER A 98 -3.65 15.86 7.81
C SER A 98 -2.66 14.85 8.38
N LEU A 99 -1.43 15.28 8.69
CA LEU A 99 -0.32 14.43 9.13
C LEU A 99 0.01 13.33 8.11
N GLY A 100 -0.25 13.60 6.83
CA GLY A 100 -0.10 12.65 5.72
C GLY A 100 -1.25 11.65 5.60
N CYS A 101 -2.37 11.87 6.28
CA CYS A 101 -3.52 10.96 6.33
C CYS A 101 -4.85 11.70 6.11
N PRO A 102 -5.05 12.28 4.91
CA PRO A 102 -6.23 13.08 4.62
C PRO A 102 -7.48 12.21 4.58
N GLN A 103 -8.56 12.73 5.17
CA GLN A 103 -9.89 12.16 5.00
C GLN A 103 -10.49 12.66 3.68
N PRO A 104 -11.19 11.79 2.92
CA PRO A 104 -11.87 12.22 1.69
C PRO A 104 -12.85 13.38 1.95
N GLY A 105 -12.85 14.36 1.04
CA GLY A 105 -13.75 15.52 1.12
C GLY A 105 -13.35 16.61 2.11
N MET A 106 -12.21 16.49 2.79
CA MET A 106 -11.71 17.50 3.73
C MET A 106 -10.53 18.28 3.13
N ALA A 107 -10.55 19.60 3.29
CA ALA A 107 -9.40 20.46 2.99
C ALA A 107 -8.56 20.64 4.26
N TYR A 108 -7.24 20.47 4.14
CA TYR A 108 -6.31 20.62 5.25
C TYR A 108 -5.39 21.84 5.00
N PRO A 109 -5.18 22.70 6.01
CA PRO A 109 -4.24 23.80 5.90
C PRO A 109 -2.81 23.28 5.69
N GLN A 110 -2.10 23.92 4.77
CA GLN A 110 -0.71 23.61 4.40
C GLN A 110 0.25 24.26 5.42
N VAL A 111 0.29 23.67 6.61
CA VAL A 111 1.14 24.12 7.71
C VAL A 111 2.04 22.98 8.13
N ILE A 112 3.34 23.24 8.15
CA ILE A 112 4.32 22.28 8.66
C ILE A 112 3.99 21.97 10.11
N THR A 113 3.55 20.75 10.37
CA THR A 113 3.10 20.31 11.68
C THR A 113 4.10 19.30 12.24
N PRO A 114 4.86 19.64 13.29
CA PRO A 114 5.73 18.70 13.95
C PRO A 114 4.93 17.57 14.61
N GLY A 115 5.44 16.36 14.52
CA GLY A 115 4.80 15.21 15.13
C GLY A 115 5.66 13.94 15.08
N PHE A 116 4.99 12.81 15.25
CA PHE A 116 5.60 11.50 15.26
C PHE A 116 4.83 10.54 14.35
N GLN A 117 5.58 9.69 13.66
CA GLN A 117 5.08 8.45 13.09
C GLN A 117 5.38 7.33 14.07
N VAL A 118 4.34 6.64 14.53
CA VAL A 118 4.43 5.53 15.47
C VAL A 118 3.89 4.27 14.80
N LEU A 119 4.72 3.25 14.69
CA LEU A 119 4.30 1.93 14.25
C LEU A 119 3.94 1.12 15.49
N VAL A 120 2.71 0.63 15.57
CA VAL A 120 2.24 -0.22 16.67
C VAL A 120 1.74 -1.55 16.14
N GLU A 121 1.80 -2.58 16.97
CA GLU A 121 1.35 -3.94 16.68
C GLU A 121 0.34 -4.37 17.74
N ALA A 122 -0.80 -4.89 17.29
CA ALA A 122 -1.85 -5.42 18.13
C ALA A 122 -2.60 -6.50 17.36
N ASP A 123 -2.94 -7.60 18.04
CA ASP A 123 -3.69 -8.73 17.45
C ASP A 123 -3.04 -9.28 16.16
N GLY A 124 -1.70 -9.35 16.14
CA GLY A 124 -0.91 -9.80 14.98
C GLY A 124 -0.90 -8.83 13.78
N ARG A 125 -1.47 -7.63 13.92
CA ARG A 125 -1.56 -6.62 12.85
C ARG A 125 -0.76 -5.37 13.21
N ARG A 126 -0.14 -4.75 12.20
CA ARG A 126 0.59 -3.48 12.36
C ARG A 126 -0.23 -2.28 11.91
N PHE A 127 -0.18 -1.21 12.70
CA PHE A 127 -0.86 0.05 12.47
C PHE A 127 0.15 1.19 12.42
N ASP A 128 0.06 2.02 11.37
CA ASP A 128 0.81 3.26 11.25
C ASP A 128 -0.03 4.38 11.88
N VAL A 129 0.46 4.98 12.96
CA VAL A 129 -0.24 6.02 13.70
C VAL A 129 0.55 7.32 13.60
N ARG A 130 -0.14 8.42 13.28
CA ARG A 130 0.45 9.76 13.22
C ARG A 130 0.00 10.55 14.43
N VAL A 131 0.96 11.08 15.16
CA VAL A 131 0.72 11.78 16.42
C VAL A 131 1.21 13.23 16.29
N ALA A 132 0.36 14.18 16.64
CA ALA A 132 0.73 15.59 16.77
C ALA A 132 0.13 16.15 18.07
N GLY A 133 1.01 16.47 19.03
CA GLY A 133 0.61 16.75 20.41
C GLY A 133 -0.18 15.58 20.99
N LYS A 134 -1.38 15.85 21.50
CA LYS A 134 -2.27 14.85 22.13
C LYS A 134 -3.20 14.10 21.17
N ARG A 135 -3.03 14.29 19.86
CA ARG A 135 -3.93 13.71 18.85
C ARG A 135 -3.19 12.63 18.07
N GLY A 136 -3.73 11.41 18.10
CA GLY A 136 -3.30 10.30 17.27
C GLY A 136 -4.30 10.01 16.14
N ARG A 137 -3.80 9.64 14.96
CA ARG A 137 -4.60 9.22 13.81
C ARG A 137 -4.03 7.94 13.20
N ILE A 138 -4.86 6.93 13.03
CA ILE A 138 -4.47 5.70 12.33
C ILE A 138 -4.50 5.95 10.83
N CYS A 139 -3.37 5.72 10.20
CA CYS A 139 -3.20 5.92 8.78
C CYS A 139 -3.26 4.59 8.07
N GLN A 140 -4.34 4.41 7.33
CA GLN A 140 -4.43 3.34 6.37
C GLN A 140 -3.52 3.69 5.19
N ARG A 141 -2.22 3.44 5.32
CA ARG A 141 -1.44 3.16 4.10
C ARG A 141 -2.10 1.92 3.54
N ARG A 142 -2.77 2.06 2.40
CA ARG A 142 -3.50 0.99 1.69
C ARG A 142 -2.89 -0.35 2.09
N GLN A 143 -3.58 -1.09 2.97
CA GLN A 143 -3.35 -2.52 3.07
C GLN A 143 -3.97 -3.05 1.78
N SER A 144 -3.23 -2.86 0.68
CA SER A 144 -3.55 -3.33 -0.66
C SER A 144 -3.56 -4.84 -0.55
N GLY A 145 -4.75 -5.38 -0.36
CA GLY A 145 -5.02 -6.78 -0.13
C GLY A 145 -6.51 -7.08 -0.06
N ASP A 146 -7.34 -6.09 0.33
CA ASP A 146 -8.77 -6.35 0.54
C ASP A 146 -9.72 -5.24 0.04
N SER A 147 -9.27 -4.30 -0.81
CA SER A 147 -10.15 -3.23 -1.32
C SER A 147 -10.17 -3.06 -2.83
N ASP A 148 -9.42 -3.85 -3.60
CA ASP A 148 -9.54 -3.90 -5.08
C ASP A 148 -10.65 -4.86 -5.53
N ARG A 149 -11.82 -4.79 -4.89
CA ARG A 149 -13.07 -5.30 -5.50
C ARG A 149 -13.88 -4.20 -6.16
N ASN A 150 -13.47 -2.93 -6.07
CA ASN A 150 -14.18 -1.86 -6.78
C ASN A 150 -13.33 -0.60 -7.04
N SER A 151 -12.41 -0.69 -8.01
CA SER A 151 -12.05 0.47 -8.83
C SER A 151 -11.89 -0.02 -10.26
N GLY A 152 -13.02 -0.02 -10.96
CA GLY A 152 -13.03 -0.05 -12.41
C GLY A 152 -12.22 1.12 -12.96
N ILE A 153 -11.70 0.89 -14.17
CA ILE A 153 -10.89 1.81 -14.98
C ILE A 153 -9.40 1.81 -14.57
N GLY A 154 -8.77 0.67 -14.85
CA GLY A 154 -7.35 0.62 -15.20
C GLY A 154 -7.26 0.29 -16.68
N ASP A 155 -7.20 1.32 -17.51
CA ASP A 155 -6.56 1.27 -18.82
C ASP A 155 -5.14 0.73 -18.62
N SER A 156 -4.92 -0.52 -18.99
CA SER A 156 -3.61 -1.15 -19.00
C SER A 156 -3.71 -2.30 -19.99
N ASP A 157 -3.04 -2.10 -21.12
CA ASP A 157 -2.43 -3.11 -21.99
C ASP A 157 -3.21 -4.44 -22.13
N PRO A 158 -3.90 -4.68 -23.26
CA PRO A 158 -4.69 -5.91 -23.44
C PRO A 158 -3.86 -7.20 -23.40
N ASP A 159 -2.52 -7.11 -23.49
CA ASP A 159 -1.61 -8.26 -23.51
C ASP A 159 -0.87 -8.53 -22.19
N SER A 160 -0.99 -7.64 -21.19
CA SER A 160 -0.39 -7.86 -19.88
C SER A 160 -1.29 -8.73 -18.99
N PRO A 161 -0.84 -9.93 -18.59
CA PRO A 161 -1.66 -10.81 -17.76
C PRO A 161 -1.84 -10.17 -16.39
N ARG A 162 -3.08 -9.83 -16.04
CA ARG A 162 -3.42 -9.40 -14.69
C ARG A 162 -3.32 -10.62 -13.79
N VAL A 163 -2.37 -10.61 -12.84
CA VAL A 163 -2.17 -11.71 -11.88
C VAL A 163 -3.48 -12.18 -11.22
N PRO A 164 -4.43 -11.30 -10.82
CA PRO A 164 -5.74 -11.73 -10.29
C PRO A 164 -6.59 -12.56 -11.27
N GLU A 165 -6.49 -12.28 -12.56
CA GLU A 165 -7.19 -13.03 -13.60
C GLU A 165 -6.58 -14.42 -13.78
N LEU A 166 -5.24 -14.51 -13.82
CA LEU A 166 -4.55 -15.80 -13.85
C LEU A 166 -4.94 -16.67 -12.66
N ILE A 167 -4.98 -16.10 -11.45
CA ILE A 167 -5.43 -16.81 -10.26
C ILE A 167 -6.85 -17.35 -10.43
N SER A 168 -7.78 -16.50 -10.88
CA SER A 168 -9.19 -16.87 -11.05
C SER A 168 -9.38 -17.98 -12.08
N ARG A 169 -8.69 -17.89 -13.23
CA ARG A 169 -8.72 -18.91 -14.28
C ARG A 169 -8.08 -20.23 -13.82
N THR A 170 -6.95 -20.17 -13.12
CA THR A 170 -6.25 -21.35 -12.61
C THR A 170 -7.09 -22.09 -11.57
N ARG A 171 -7.71 -21.34 -10.66
CA ARG A 171 -8.64 -21.88 -9.66
C ARG A 171 -9.82 -22.60 -10.30
N ALA A 172 -10.42 -21.98 -11.32
CA ALA A 172 -11.52 -22.58 -12.06
C ALA A 172 -11.10 -23.84 -12.83
N ASP A 173 -9.93 -23.85 -13.47
CA ASP A 173 -9.41 -25.04 -14.16
C ASP A 173 -9.16 -26.20 -13.19
N LEU A 174 -8.50 -25.95 -12.05
CA LEU A 174 -8.24 -26.99 -11.06
C LEU A 174 -9.55 -27.54 -10.48
N ALA A 175 -10.49 -26.66 -10.12
CA ALA A 175 -11.80 -27.05 -9.61
C ALA A 175 -12.56 -27.92 -10.63
N ALA A 176 -12.56 -27.52 -11.90
CA ALA A 176 -13.20 -28.29 -12.97
C ALA A 176 -12.56 -29.67 -13.19
N ARG A 177 -11.24 -29.81 -12.99
CA ARG A 177 -10.55 -31.11 -13.12
C ARG A 177 -10.81 -32.05 -11.95
N LEU A 178 -10.98 -31.50 -10.75
CA LEU A 178 -11.23 -32.26 -9.52
C LEU A 178 -12.72 -32.47 -9.22
N GLY A 179 -13.62 -31.85 -10.00
CA GLY A 179 -15.06 -31.88 -9.71
C GLY A 179 -15.45 -31.12 -8.44
N LEU A 180 -14.68 -30.09 -8.07
CA LEU A 180 -14.88 -29.28 -6.86
C LEU A 180 -15.53 -27.93 -7.18
N ASP A 181 -16.07 -27.25 -6.17
CA ASP A 181 -16.41 -25.84 -6.30
C ASP A 181 -15.12 -25.01 -6.33
N PRO A 182 -14.99 -24.01 -7.22
CA PRO A 182 -13.82 -23.12 -7.18
C PRO A 182 -13.62 -22.52 -5.80
N ALA A 183 -14.68 -22.22 -5.05
CA ALA A 183 -14.65 -21.71 -3.68
C ALA A 183 -13.79 -22.58 -2.72
N ASP A 184 -13.71 -23.89 -2.95
CA ASP A 184 -12.97 -24.83 -2.10
C ASP A 184 -11.49 -24.95 -2.45
N VAL A 185 -11.08 -24.42 -3.61
CA VAL A 185 -9.67 -24.36 -4.02
C VAL A 185 -9.00 -23.14 -3.40
N GLN A 186 -7.97 -23.38 -2.59
CA GLN A 186 -7.15 -22.33 -1.97
C GLN A 186 -5.91 -22.02 -2.81
N VAL A 187 -5.54 -20.75 -2.89
CA VAL A 187 -4.36 -20.27 -3.61
C VAL A 187 -3.30 -19.92 -2.58
N GLY A 188 -2.19 -20.66 -2.59
CA GLY A 188 -1.12 -20.53 -1.61
C GLY A 188 -0.05 -19.51 -2.00
N SER A 189 0.54 -19.65 -3.19
CA SER A 189 1.62 -18.76 -3.65
C SER A 189 1.55 -18.49 -5.15
N VAL A 190 1.98 -17.29 -5.54
CA VAL A 190 2.17 -16.90 -6.94
C VAL A 190 3.58 -16.37 -7.10
N THR A 191 4.37 -17.02 -7.96
CA THR A 191 5.78 -16.72 -8.15
C THR A 191 6.06 -16.43 -9.62
N ALA A 192 6.74 -15.33 -9.91
CA ALA A 192 7.18 -15.02 -11.26
C ALA A 192 8.18 -16.08 -11.75
N TRP A 193 7.88 -16.72 -12.88
CA TRP A 193 8.73 -17.74 -13.48
C TRP A 193 9.57 -17.17 -14.63
N ARG A 194 10.80 -17.67 -14.74
CA ARG A 194 11.78 -17.27 -15.76
C ARG A 194 12.38 -18.54 -16.37
N ALA A 195 12.73 -18.46 -17.65
CA ALA A 195 13.42 -19.54 -18.35
C ALA A 195 14.67 -19.99 -17.59
N GLY A 196 14.91 -21.30 -17.52
CA GLY A 196 16.00 -21.93 -16.80
C GLY A 196 15.72 -22.22 -15.32
N MET A 197 14.54 -21.87 -14.80
CA MET A 197 14.14 -22.24 -13.44
C MET A 197 13.39 -23.59 -13.46
N PRO A 198 13.81 -24.59 -12.67
CA PRO A 198 13.23 -25.94 -12.74
C PRO A 198 11.73 -25.90 -12.40
N LEU A 199 10.90 -26.47 -13.30
CA LEU A 199 9.50 -26.76 -13.01
C LEU A 199 9.36 -28.19 -12.50
N PRO A 200 8.66 -28.40 -11.37
CA PRO A 200 8.37 -29.74 -10.89
C PRO A 200 7.28 -30.40 -11.76
N GLY A 201 7.64 -31.46 -12.49
CA GLY A 201 6.67 -32.32 -13.19
C GLY A 201 6.18 -31.81 -14.56
N CYS A 202 6.84 -30.80 -15.14
CA CYS A 202 6.55 -30.29 -16.48
C CYS A 202 7.84 -30.11 -17.28
N ASP A 203 7.73 -30.26 -18.60
CA ASP A 203 8.72 -29.72 -19.53
C ASP A 203 8.74 -28.19 -19.47
N GLU A 204 9.89 -27.59 -19.79
CA GLU A 204 10.08 -26.15 -19.71
C GLU A 204 9.17 -25.42 -20.73
N PRO A 205 8.25 -24.53 -20.28
CA PRO A 205 7.38 -23.81 -21.18
C PRO A 205 8.13 -22.75 -21.98
N PRO A 206 7.72 -22.46 -23.22
CA PRO A 206 8.39 -21.47 -24.06
C PRO A 206 8.29 -20.06 -23.44
N CYS A 207 9.42 -19.38 -23.35
CA CYS A 207 9.48 -17.96 -22.96
C CYS A 207 9.63 -17.08 -24.21
N PRO A 208 8.60 -16.31 -24.61
CA PRO A 208 8.71 -15.44 -25.77
C PRO A 208 9.70 -14.29 -25.52
N PRO A 209 10.45 -13.86 -26.55
CA PRO A 209 11.46 -12.82 -26.40
C PRO A 209 10.82 -11.50 -25.96
N GLY A 210 11.45 -10.82 -25.00
CA GLY A 210 10.97 -9.55 -24.47
C GLY A 210 9.90 -9.66 -23.38
N ARG A 211 9.41 -10.87 -23.04
CA ARG A 211 8.45 -11.07 -21.93
C ARG A 211 9.19 -11.45 -20.65
N SER A 212 9.13 -10.59 -19.63
CA SER A 212 9.67 -10.87 -18.30
C SER A 212 8.71 -10.34 -17.22
N PRO A 213 8.16 -11.22 -16.35
CA PRO A 213 8.42 -12.65 -16.29
C PRO A 213 7.78 -13.44 -17.45
N CYS A 214 8.34 -14.61 -17.78
CA CYS A 214 7.84 -15.48 -18.86
C CYS A 214 6.43 -16.01 -18.56
N GLY A 215 6.11 -16.15 -17.27
CA GLY A 215 4.81 -16.54 -16.74
C GLY A 215 4.86 -16.56 -15.21
N TYR A 216 3.90 -17.23 -14.59
CA TYR A 216 3.79 -17.37 -13.14
C TYR A 216 3.61 -18.84 -12.78
N LEU A 217 4.25 -19.26 -11.69
CA LEU A 217 3.96 -20.50 -10.99
C LEU A 217 2.96 -20.23 -9.87
N LEU A 218 1.80 -20.87 -9.94
CA LEU A 218 0.78 -20.82 -8.91
C LEU A 218 0.79 -22.13 -8.14
N ARG A 219 0.83 -22.06 -6.82
CA ARG A 219 0.63 -23.22 -5.95
C ARG A 219 -0.76 -23.14 -5.35
N LEU A 220 -1.58 -24.13 -5.66
CA LEU A 220 -2.95 -24.26 -5.19
C LEU A 220 -3.07 -25.47 -4.27
N SER A 221 -4.07 -25.48 -3.41
CA SER A 221 -4.40 -26.63 -2.58
C SER A 221 -5.89 -26.90 -2.55
N ALA A 222 -6.26 -28.18 -2.66
CA ALA A 222 -7.62 -28.69 -2.59
C ALA A 222 -7.58 -30.11 -2.02
N ASP A 223 -8.52 -30.46 -1.14
CA ASP A 223 -8.58 -31.77 -0.45
C ASP A 223 -7.23 -32.21 0.15
N GLU A 224 -6.56 -31.31 0.87
CA GLU A 224 -5.23 -31.51 1.48
C GLU A 224 -4.08 -31.80 0.49
N ARG A 225 -4.33 -31.79 -0.81
CA ARG A 225 -3.33 -31.98 -1.87
C ARG A 225 -2.88 -30.64 -2.43
N SER A 226 -1.59 -30.51 -2.73
CA SER A 226 -1.04 -29.31 -3.39
C SER A 226 -0.75 -29.55 -4.86
N TYR A 227 -1.12 -28.58 -5.69
CA TYR A 227 -0.96 -28.59 -7.13
C TYR A 227 -0.15 -27.36 -7.56
N VAL A 228 0.75 -27.55 -8.53
CA VAL A 228 1.51 -26.45 -9.13
C VAL A 228 0.99 -26.22 -10.54
N TYR A 229 0.83 -24.96 -10.92
CA TYR A 229 0.39 -24.54 -12.23
C TYR A 229 1.35 -23.54 -12.82
N PHE A 230 1.72 -23.73 -14.08
CA PHE A 230 2.29 -22.66 -14.88
C PHE A 230 1.17 -21.89 -15.58
N ALA A 231 1.14 -20.57 -15.40
CA ALA A 231 0.15 -19.68 -15.98
C ALA A 231 0.83 -18.51 -16.72
N SER A 232 0.47 -18.31 -17.97
CA SER A 232 0.76 -17.12 -18.77
C SER A 232 -0.54 -16.54 -19.33
N SER A 233 -0.49 -15.42 -20.05
CA SER A 233 -1.70 -14.88 -20.71
C SER A 233 -2.38 -15.94 -21.59
N ASP A 234 -1.56 -16.74 -22.27
CA ASP A 234 -1.94 -17.64 -23.35
C ASP A 234 -2.15 -19.09 -22.91
N ALA A 235 -1.49 -19.53 -21.82
CA ALA A 235 -1.46 -20.92 -21.40
C ALA A 235 -1.69 -21.10 -19.89
N LEU A 236 -2.43 -22.14 -19.54
CA LEU A 236 -2.64 -22.63 -18.17
C LEU A 236 -2.33 -24.12 -18.15
N MET A 237 -1.29 -24.52 -17.44
CA MET A 237 -0.80 -25.90 -17.45
C MET A 237 -0.52 -26.39 -16.02
N PRO A 238 -1.21 -27.44 -15.55
CA PRO A 238 -0.86 -28.10 -14.30
C PRO A 238 0.46 -28.88 -14.45
N CYS A 239 1.27 -28.85 -13.40
CA CYS A 239 2.57 -29.49 -13.30
C CYS A 239 2.63 -30.33 -12.02
N PRO A 240 2.53 -31.68 -12.11
CA PRO A 240 2.33 -32.51 -13.31
C PRO A 240 0.89 -32.47 -13.89
N PRO A 241 0.65 -33.01 -15.11
CA PRO A 241 -0.67 -33.07 -15.71
C PRO A 241 -1.72 -33.74 -14.81
N ILE A 242 -2.89 -33.13 -14.69
CA ILE A 242 -4.03 -33.65 -13.92
C ILE A 242 -5.09 -34.15 -14.91
N GLU A 243 -5.32 -35.46 -14.93
CA GLU A 243 -6.42 -36.08 -15.67
C GLU A 243 -7.77 -35.58 -15.11
N ARG A 244 -8.74 -35.32 -15.99
CA ARG A 244 -10.11 -35.02 -15.54
C ARG A 244 -10.76 -36.31 -15.05
N SER A 245 -11.27 -36.30 -13.83
CA SER A 245 -12.11 -37.37 -13.27
C SER A 245 -13.55 -37.28 -13.75
#